data_AF-A0A2D7RU29-F1
#
_entry.id   AF-A0A2D7RU29-F1
#
_cell.length_a   1.000
_cell.length_b   1.000
_cell.length_c   1.000
_cell.angle_alpha   90.00
_cell.angle_beta   90.00
_cell.angle_gamma   90.00
#
_symmetry.space_group_name_H-M   'P 1'
#
loop_
_entity.id
_entity.type
_entity.pdbx_description
1 polymer ?
#
loop_
_entity_poly.entity_id
_entity_poly.type
_entity_poly.pdbx_seq_one_letter_code
_entity_poly.pdbx_strand_id
1 'polypeptide(L)'
;MNRFPLVIFLVFLCSFSTIPASSEPLTISKNKQNLIMQVQSWVAAEREIDEASVQVGALDRRFLVPSCPADFQVSFPFSNNYQSVRVDCIETEWKAFLRIKINSLGQSFVYSQDFAADHSLKRADLKVKKLKIRTQGLVTKLEQIDNKSLRKSVRAGEFAKLQHLTESVTVFRLTEDILLGEPLRRDSLQQISRPVNKTLMAQRFPERLLERGIAARDLSKGQILQKRDIKQRHLALIAQITLTRGQKLSSENAR
;
A
#
# COMPACT_ATOMS: atom_id res chain seq x y z
N MET A 1 52.74 77.25 -34.73
CA MET A 1 52.44 76.44 -33.51
C MET A 1 50.97 76.64 -33.19
N ASN A 2 50.02 75.71 -33.07
CA ASN A 2 49.86 74.24 -33.16
C ASN A 2 48.34 74.06 -33.45
N ARG A 3 47.87 73.50 -34.57
CA ARG A 3 47.56 72.08 -34.92
C ARG A 3 46.60 71.30 -33.98
N PHE A 4 45.56 70.73 -34.62
CA PHE A 4 44.68 69.55 -34.31
C PHE A 4 43.36 69.78 -33.50
N PRO A 5 42.29 68.95 -33.68
CA PRO A 5 41.54 68.73 -34.94
C PRO A 5 40.00 68.51 -34.79
N LEU A 6 39.38 68.50 -35.97
CA LEU A 6 38.09 67.94 -36.38
C LEU A 6 37.72 66.58 -35.71
N VAL A 7 36.48 66.45 -35.23
CA VAL A 7 35.84 65.16 -34.91
C VAL A 7 34.54 65.07 -35.71
N ILE A 8 34.54 64.23 -36.75
CA ILE A 8 33.36 63.84 -37.53
C ILE A 8 32.77 62.60 -36.86
N PHE A 9 31.51 62.68 -36.42
CA PHE A 9 30.77 61.55 -35.86
C PHE A 9 29.92 60.92 -36.96
N LEU A 10 30.26 59.69 -37.36
CA LEU A 10 29.65 58.93 -38.45
C LEU A 10 28.56 58.03 -37.84
N VAL A 11 27.28 58.37 -38.05
CA VAL A 11 26.13 57.57 -37.58
C VAL A 11 25.80 56.50 -38.62
N PHE A 12 26.03 55.23 -38.24
CA PHE A 12 25.74 54.04 -39.04
C PHE A 12 24.31 53.55 -38.73
N LEU A 13 23.37 53.76 -39.66
CA LEU A 13 21.99 53.26 -39.58
C LEU A 13 21.95 51.78 -40.01
N CYS A 14 21.90 50.85 -39.06
CA CYS A 14 21.61 49.44 -39.31
C CYS A 14 20.10 49.23 -39.42
N SER A 15 19.61 49.01 -40.64
CA SER A 15 18.25 48.55 -40.92
C SER A 15 18.13 47.06 -40.53
N PHE A 16 17.52 46.77 -39.38
CA PHE A 16 17.16 45.40 -39.01
C PHE A 16 15.88 44.99 -39.75
N SER A 17 16.04 44.15 -40.78
CA SER A 17 14.92 43.45 -41.42
C SER A 17 14.38 42.39 -40.47
N THR A 18 13.20 42.62 -39.87
CA THR A 18 12.49 41.61 -39.11
C THR A 18 11.88 40.59 -40.06
N ILE A 19 12.42 39.36 -40.08
CA ILE A 19 11.81 38.21 -40.75
C ILE A 19 10.67 37.71 -39.85
N PRO A 20 9.40 37.71 -40.30
CA PRO A 20 8.33 37.10 -39.53
C PRO A 20 8.48 35.57 -39.56
N ALA A 21 8.78 34.96 -38.42
CA ALA A 21 8.70 33.52 -38.23
C ALA A 21 7.23 33.10 -38.18
N SER A 22 6.69 32.57 -39.28
CA SER A 22 5.37 31.94 -39.29
C SER A 22 5.44 30.62 -38.51
N SER A 23 4.87 30.60 -37.30
CA SER A 23 4.65 29.36 -36.57
C SER A 23 3.34 28.73 -37.04
N GLU A 24 3.42 27.81 -38.01
CA GLU A 24 2.25 27.00 -38.36
C GLU A 24 1.85 26.10 -37.17
N PRO A 25 0.57 26.07 -36.79
CA PRO A 25 0.09 25.20 -35.73
C PRO A 25 0.30 23.73 -36.11
N LEU A 26 0.75 22.94 -35.14
CA LEU A 26 0.93 21.49 -35.23
C LEU A 26 -0.39 20.78 -35.58
N THR A 27 -0.65 20.52 -36.86
CA THR A 27 -1.79 19.72 -37.31
C THR A 27 -1.46 18.23 -37.17
N ILE A 28 -2.07 17.57 -36.17
CA ILE A 28 -1.95 16.11 -35.98
C ILE A 28 -2.81 15.41 -37.04
N SER A 29 -2.24 14.48 -37.81
CA SER A 29 -2.99 13.72 -38.83
C SER A 29 -4.09 12.85 -38.22
N LYS A 30 -5.17 12.59 -38.98
CA LYS A 30 -6.30 11.76 -38.55
C LYS A 30 -5.87 10.37 -38.08
N ASN A 31 -4.95 9.73 -38.80
CA ASN A 31 -4.41 8.41 -38.43
C ASN A 31 -3.68 8.45 -37.08
N LYS A 32 -2.90 9.51 -36.85
CA LYS A 32 -2.18 9.69 -35.58
C LYS A 32 -3.15 9.97 -34.43
N GLN A 33 -4.22 10.73 -34.65
CA GLN A 33 -5.28 10.93 -33.66
C GLN A 33 -5.98 9.60 -33.32
N ASN A 34 -6.34 8.79 -34.33
CA ASN A 34 -6.95 7.48 -34.12
C ASN A 34 -6.05 6.56 -33.29
N LEU A 35 -4.75 6.49 -33.64
CA LEU A 35 -3.76 5.75 -32.86
C LEU A 35 -3.70 6.20 -31.39
N ILE A 36 -3.66 7.51 -31.14
CA ILE A 36 -3.61 8.06 -29.78
C ILE A 36 -4.85 7.64 -28.98
N MET A 37 -6.04 7.78 -29.57
CA MET A 37 -7.30 7.42 -28.90
C MET A 37 -7.37 5.92 -28.57
N GLN A 38 -7.03 5.06 -29.53
CA GLN A 38 -7.05 3.60 -29.30
C GLN A 38 -6.04 3.17 -28.23
N VAL A 39 -4.84 3.77 -28.23
CA VAL A 39 -3.84 3.51 -27.19
C VAL A 39 -4.34 3.99 -25.81
N GLN A 40 -4.94 5.18 -25.72
CA GLN A 40 -5.47 5.71 -24.46
C GLN A 40 -6.56 4.79 -23.90
N SER A 41 -7.53 4.43 -24.74
CA SER A 41 -8.65 3.57 -24.35
C SER A 41 -8.21 2.17 -23.94
N TRP A 42 -7.30 1.56 -24.71
CA TRP A 42 -6.76 0.24 -24.37
C TRP A 42 -5.97 0.25 -23.06
N VAL A 43 -5.07 1.22 -22.85
CA VAL A 43 -4.29 1.34 -21.61
C VAL A 43 -5.21 1.59 -20.41
N ALA A 44 -6.24 2.41 -20.58
CA ALA A 44 -7.22 2.71 -19.55
C ALA A 44 -7.99 1.46 -19.11
N ALA A 45 -8.47 0.67 -20.07
CA ALA A 45 -9.15 -0.59 -19.81
C ALA A 45 -8.23 -1.62 -19.14
N GLU A 46 -7.03 -1.85 -19.68
CA GLU A 46 -6.06 -2.83 -19.18
C GLU A 46 -5.58 -2.52 -17.75
N ARG A 47 -5.65 -1.25 -17.34
CA ARG A 47 -5.15 -0.78 -16.03
C ARG A 47 -6.25 -0.31 -15.09
N GLU A 48 -7.51 -0.39 -15.49
CA GLU A 48 -8.67 0.11 -14.74
C GLU A 48 -8.49 1.58 -14.28
N ILE A 49 -8.10 2.44 -15.21
CA ILE A 49 -7.89 3.88 -14.98
C ILE A 49 -8.69 4.73 -15.97
N ASP A 50 -8.77 6.03 -15.71
CA ASP A 50 -9.42 6.99 -16.60
C ASP A 50 -8.55 7.28 -17.85
N GLU A 51 -9.17 7.37 -19.03
CA GLU A 51 -8.47 7.65 -20.30
C GLU A 51 -7.71 8.98 -20.28
N ALA A 52 -8.25 10.01 -19.62
CA ALA A 52 -7.59 11.33 -19.51
C ALA A 52 -6.31 11.27 -18.65
N SER A 53 -6.11 10.18 -17.90
CA SER A 53 -4.87 9.93 -17.17
C SER A 53 -3.74 9.39 -18.07
N VAL A 54 -4.03 8.95 -19.30
CA VAL A 54 -3.03 8.38 -20.21
C VAL A 54 -2.57 9.44 -21.21
N GLN A 55 -1.30 9.80 -21.18
CA GLN A 55 -0.66 10.64 -22.18
C GLN A 55 0.20 9.79 -23.11
N VAL A 56 -0.10 9.81 -24.40
CA VAL A 56 0.67 9.07 -25.41
C VAL A 56 1.77 9.98 -25.97
N GLY A 57 3.01 9.51 -25.90
CA GLY A 57 4.20 10.18 -26.43
C GLY A 57 4.31 10.14 -27.95
N ALA A 58 3.20 10.35 -28.67
CA ALA A 58 3.14 10.40 -30.14
C ALA A 58 3.28 11.84 -30.70
N LEU A 59 3.98 12.72 -29.98
CA LEU A 59 4.07 14.14 -30.31
C LEU A 59 5.20 14.48 -31.31
N ASP A 60 6.11 13.55 -31.62
CA ASP A 60 7.17 13.78 -32.62
C ASP A 60 6.53 13.93 -34.03
N ARG A 61 6.77 15.05 -34.69
CA ARG A 61 6.25 15.36 -36.04
C ARG A 61 6.69 14.34 -37.09
N ARG A 62 7.87 13.73 -36.92
CA ARG A 62 8.44 12.75 -37.86
C ARG A 62 7.82 11.37 -37.71
N PHE A 63 7.08 11.14 -36.61
CA PHE A 63 6.37 9.90 -36.41
C PHE A 63 5.12 9.88 -37.30
N LEU A 64 5.22 9.15 -38.41
CA LEU A 64 4.16 8.95 -39.39
C LEU A 64 3.36 7.69 -39.05
N VAL A 65 2.04 7.82 -39.06
CA VAL A 65 1.11 6.73 -38.80
C VAL A 65 0.37 6.43 -40.10
N PRO A 66 0.52 5.21 -40.68
CA PRO A 66 -0.18 4.84 -41.90
C PRO A 66 -1.69 4.72 -41.65
N SER A 67 -2.45 4.62 -42.73
CA SER A 67 -3.86 4.22 -42.63
C SER A 67 -3.89 2.73 -42.25
N CYS A 68 -4.54 2.40 -41.13
CA CYS A 68 -4.77 1.02 -40.73
C CYS A 68 -6.24 0.67 -41.01
N PRO A 69 -6.53 -0.34 -41.85
CA PRO A 69 -7.91 -0.76 -42.14
C PRO A 69 -8.65 -1.33 -40.92
N ALA A 70 -7.94 -2.00 -40.01
CA ALA A 70 -8.47 -2.50 -38.75
C ALA A 70 -8.00 -1.68 -37.54
N ASP A 71 -8.53 -2.00 -36.37
CA ASP A 71 -8.06 -1.45 -35.11
C ASP A 71 -6.64 -1.93 -34.79
N PHE A 72 -5.87 -1.06 -34.15
CA PHE A 72 -4.53 -1.36 -33.75
C PHE A 72 -4.52 -2.41 -32.61
N GLN A 73 -3.64 -3.40 -32.72
CA GLN A 73 -3.35 -4.29 -31.60
C GLN A 73 -2.34 -3.62 -30.66
N VAL A 74 -2.77 -3.34 -29.43
CA VAL A 74 -1.95 -2.68 -28.42
C VAL A 74 -1.55 -3.70 -27.35
N SER A 75 -0.30 -3.66 -26.89
CA SER A 75 0.19 -4.53 -25.82
C SER A 75 1.29 -3.87 -24.99
N PHE A 76 1.51 -4.35 -23.76
CA PHE A 76 2.69 -4.02 -22.97
C PHE A 76 3.83 -4.99 -23.32
N PRO A 77 4.89 -4.53 -24.01
CA PRO A 77 5.95 -5.42 -24.49
C PRO A 77 6.94 -5.86 -23.40
N PHE A 78 6.88 -5.26 -22.21
CA PHE A 78 7.84 -5.49 -21.13
C PHE A 78 7.12 -5.82 -19.82
N SER A 79 7.54 -6.91 -19.16
CA SER A 79 7.04 -7.28 -17.84
C SER A 79 7.32 -6.18 -16.82
N ASN A 80 6.30 -5.79 -16.04
CA ASN A 80 6.39 -4.77 -14.97
C ASN A 80 6.82 -3.36 -15.42
N ASN A 81 6.86 -3.07 -16.72
CA ASN A 81 7.11 -1.73 -17.26
C ASN A 81 5.95 -1.28 -18.15
N TYR A 82 5.12 -0.40 -17.61
CA TYR A 82 3.91 0.13 -18.25
C TYR A 82 4.11 1.53 -18.83
N GLN A 83 5.35 1.93 -19.10
CA GLN A 83 5.67 3.23 -19.71
C GLN A 83 5.85 3.15 -21.23
N SER A 84 5.73 1.95 -21.81
CA SER A 84 5.84 1.73 -23.24
C SER A 84 4.74 0.78 -23.67
N VAL A 85 4.12 1.07 -24.81
CA VAL A 85 3.21 0.15 -25.49
C VAL A 85 3.80 -0.21 -26.85
N ARG A 86 3.53 -1.44 -27.28
CA ARG A 86 3.71 -1.86 -28.67
C ARG A 86 2.37 -1.75 -29.35
N VAL A 87 2.38 -1.21 -30.56
CA VAL A 87 1.21 -1.08 -31.40
C VAL A 87 1.48 -1.73 -32.75
N ASP A 88 0.59 -2.63 -33.18
CA ASP A 88 0.66 -3.35 -34.44
C ASP A 88 -0.58 -3.04 -35.29
N CYS A 89 -0.38 -2.78 -36.58
CA CYS A 89 -1.42 -2.83 -37.61
C CYS A 89 -1.18 -4.09 -38.44
N ILE A 90 -2.07 -5.08 -38.36
CA ILE A 90 -1.83 -6.41 -38.94
C ILE A 90 -1.78 -6.34 -40.46
N GLU A 91 -2.67 -5.58 -41.08
CA GLU A 91 -2.87 -5.55 -42.53
C GLU A 91 -1.70 -4.90 -43.27
N THR A 92 -0.99 -3.97 -42.61
CA THR A 92 0.14 -3.24 -43.20
C THR A 92 1.49 -3.70 -42.66
N GLU A 93 1.48 -4.67 -41.74
CA GLU A 93 2.64 -5.11 -40.95
C GLU A 93 3.36 -3.97 -40.19
N TRP A 94 2.72 -2.80 -40.08
CA TRP A 94 3.31 -1.63 -39.44
C TRP A 94 3.31 -1.79 -37.94
N LYS A 95 4.43 -1.40 -37.31
CA LYS A 95 4.64 -1.52 -35.86
C LYS A 95 5.28 -0.27 -35.29
N ALA A 96 4.88 0.08 -34.07
CA ALA A 96 5.50 1.18 -33.33
C ALA A 96 5.62 0.86 -31.84
N PHE A 97 6.69 1.36 -31.23
CA PHE A 97 6.85 1.41 -29.78
C PHE A 97 6.64 2.83 -29.31
N LEU A 98 5.60 3.06 -28.52
CA LEU A 98 5.23 4.39 -28.04
C LEU A 98 5.50 4.46 -26.54
N ARG A 99 6.17 5.53 -26.11
CA ARG A 99 6.21 5.87 -24.69
C ARG A 99 4.85 6.42 -24.27
N ILE A 100 4.36 6.00 -23.12
CA ILE A 100 3.18 6.57 -22.48
C ILE A 100 3.53 7.09 -21.09
N LYS A 101 2.81 8.11 -20.65
CA LYS A 101 2.81 8.58 -19.26
C LYS A 101 1.42 8.34 -18.69
N ILE A 102 1.35 7.52 -17.65
CA ILE A 102 0.13 7.31 -16.90
C ILE A 102 0.16 8.26 -15.69
N ASN A 103 -0.63 9.32 -15.78
CA ASN A 103 -0.89 10.28 -14.71
C ASN A 103 -2.06 9.78 -13.86
N SER A 104 -1.94 8.56 -13.31
CA SER A 104 -3.01 7.95 -12.52
C SER A 104 -3.34 8.84 -11.31
N LEU A 105 -4.62 9.17 -11.16
CA LEU A 105 -5.17 9.71 -9.90
C LEU A 105 -5.31 8.56 -8.89
N GLY A 106 -4.20 8.01 -8.43
CA GLY A 106 -4.22 6.99 -7.37
C GLY A 106 -4.66 7.63 -6.05
N GLN A 107 -5.35 6.87 -5.19
CA GLN A 107 -5.52 7.27 -3.79
C GLN A 107 -4.54 6.51 -2.90
N SER A 108 -4.00 7.21 -1.91
CA SER A 108 -3.21 6.62 -0.85
C SER A 108 -3.61 7.24 0.48
N PHE A 109 -2.93 6.86 1.56
CA PHE A 109 -3.23 7.31 2.90
C PHE A 109 -2.04 8.07 3.49
N VAL A 110 -2.35 9.08 4.30
CA VAL A 110 -1.38 9.80 5.13
C VAL A 110 -1.76 9.65 6.60
N TYR A 111 -0.78 9.73 7.49
CA TYR A 111 -1.07 9.72 8.93
C TYR A 111 -1.80 10.99 9.36
N SER A 112 -2.82 10.82 10.19
CA SER A 112 -3.67 11.90 10.68
C SER A 112 -2.98 12.81 11.70
N GLN A 113 -2.00 12.26 12.43
CA GLN A 113 -1.21 12.89 13.48
C GLN A 113 0.15 12.19 13.59
N ASP A 114 0.99 12.63 14.52
CA ASP A 114 2.25 11.98 14.85
C ASP A 114 1.99 10.69 15.63
N PHE A 115 2.69 9.61 15.26
CA PHE A 115 2.62 8.34 15.96
C PHE A 115 4.01 7.81 16.26
N ALA A 116 4.18 7.28 17.46
CA ALA A 116 5.41 6.63 17.88
C ALA A 116 5.57 5.25 17.23
N ALA A 117 6.81 4.72 17.26
CA ALA A 117 7.04 3.32 16.98
C ALA A 117 6.19 2.40 17.88
N ASP A 118 5.89 1.20 17.39
CA ASP A 118 5.02 0.18 17.99
C ASP A 118 3.53 0.58 18.15
N HIS A 119 3.13 1.79 17.75
CA HIS A 119 1.72 2.19 17.74
C HIS A 119 0.91 1.21 16.88
N SER A 120 -0.17 0.69 17.45
CA SER A 120 -1.09 -0.20 16.73
C SER A 120 -1.99 0.64 15.84
N LEU A 121 -1.89 0.43 14.53
CA LEU A 121 -2.62 1.25 13.56
C LEU A 121 -4.11 0.93 13.57
N LYS A 122 -4.91 1.99 13.51
CA LYS A 122 -6.35 1.95 13.32
C LYS A 122 -6.70 2.66 12.02
N ARG A 123 -7.85 2.33 11.44
CA ARG A 123 -8.34 3.00 10.22
C ARG A 123 -8.52 4.51 10.39
N ALA A 124 -8.92 4.94 11.59
CA ALA A 124 -9.05 6.36 11.95
C ALA A 124 -7.70 7.11 12.00
N ASP A 125 -6.57 6.38 12.12
CA ASP A 125 -5.24 6.99 12.15
C ASP A 125 -4.81 7.50 10.76
N LEU A 126 -5.54 7.13 9.71
CA LEU A 126 -5.21 7.43 8.32
C LEU A 126 -6.26 8.34 7.65
N LYS A 127 -5.78 9.23 6.80
CA LYS A 127 -6.59 10.11 5.95
C LYS A 127 -6.30 9.83 4.49
N VAL A 128 -7.34 9.77 3.66
CA VAL A 128 -7.20 9.59 2.21
C VAL A 128 -6.53 10.82 1.59
N LYS A 129 -5.57 10.60 0.70
CA LYS A 129 -4.92 11.62 -0.10
C LYS A 129 -4.83 11.17 -1.56
N LYS A 130 -5.43 11.95 -2.44
CA LYS A 130 -5.34 11.74 -3.90
C LYS A 130 -3.93 12.11 -4.37
N LEU A 131 -3.38 11.28 -5.25
CA LEU A 131 -2.04 11.36 -5.80
C LEU A 131 -2.14 11.40 -7.32
N LYS A 132 -1.29 12.20 -7.96
CA LYS A 132 -1.12 12.20 -9.44
C LYS A 132 0.02 11.29 -9.90
N ILE A 133 0.53 10.44 -9.00
CA ILE A 133 1.79 9.69 -9.16
C ILE A 133 1.63 8.22 -8.75
N ARG A 134 2.66 7.42 -9.07
CA ARG A 134 2.78 5.99 -8.75
C ARG A 134 2.62 5.75 -7.24
N THR A 135 1.75 4.80 -6.88
CA THR A 135 1.43 4.43 -5.49
C THR A 135 2.24 3.23 -4.96
N GLN A 136 3.28 2.79 -5.69
CA GLN A 136 4.04 1.60 -5.33
C GLN A 136 4.71 1.75 -3.95
N GLY A 137 4.53 0.74 -3.10
CA GLY A 137 5.05 0.73 -1.74
C GLY A 137 4.25 1.59 -0.75
N LEU A 138 3.20 2.28 -1.20
CA LEU A 138 2.26 2.98 -0.34
C LEU A 138 1.11 2.06 0.06
N VAL A 139 0.47 2.40 1.18
CA VAL A 139 -0.83 1.85 1.53
C VAL A 139 -1.87 2.47 0.59
N THR A 140 -2.63 1.62 -0.09
CA THR A 140 -3.70 2.01 -1.02
C THR A 140 -5.06 1.46 -0.62
N LYS A 141 -5.08 0.51 0.31
CA LYS A 141 -6.27 -0.16 0.84
C LYS A 141 -6.20 -0.21 2.37
N LEU A 142 -7.29 0.06 3.07
CA LEU A 142 -7.32 0.08 4.54
C LEU A 142 -7.11 -1.32 5.13
N GLU A 143 -7.45 -2.38 4.41
CA GLU A 143 -7.24 -3.76 4.85
C GLU A 143 -5.76 -4.09 5.03
N GLN A 144 -4.85 -3.37 4.36
CA GLN A 144 -3.41 -3.57 4.47
C GLN A 144 -2.84 -3.17 5.84
N ILE A 145 -3.58 -2.36 6.61
CA ILE A 145 -3.16 -1.95 7.96
C ILE A 145 -3.82 -2.77 9.07
N ASP A 146 -4.76 -3.65 8.73
CA ASP A 146 -5.41 -4.51 9.71
C ASP A 146 -4.35 -5.42 10.37
N ASN A 147 -4.38 -5.49 11.71
CA ASN A 147 -3.39 -6.18 12.54
C ASN A 147 -1.94 -5.71 12.35
N LYS A 148 -1.70 -4.46 11.92
CA LYS A 148 -0.35 -3.89 11.81
C LYS A 148 -0.05 -2.88 12.92
N SER A 149 1.24 -2.74 13.18
CA SER A 149 1.79 -1.65 14.01
C SER A 149 2.95 -0.98 13.28
N LEU A 150 3.35 0.18 13.78
CA LEU A 150 4.46 0.95 13.21
C LEU A 150 5.82 0.39 13.63
N ARG A 151 6.72 0.15 12.66
CA ARG A 151 8.12 -0.20 12.93
C ARG A 151 8.97 1.00 13.36
N LYS A 152 8.53 2.21 13.02
CA LYS A 152 9.22 3.47 13.29
C LYS A 152 8.20 4.55 13.62
N SER A 153 8.63 5.63 14.28
CA SER A 153 7.81 6.82 14.42
C SER A 153 7.54 7.47 13.07
N VAL A 154 6.36 8.07 12.93
CA VAL A 154 5.88 8.75 11.72
C VAL A 154 5.24 10.09 12.08
N ARG A 155 5.18 11.00 11.11
CA ARG A 155 4.61 12.34 11.32
C ARG A 155 3.25 12.51 10.65
N ALA A 156 2.46 13.44 11.18
CA ALA A 156 1.23 13.91 10.58
C ALA A 156 1.47 14.32 9.12
N GLY A 157 0.60 13.85 8.21
CA GLY A 157 0.70 14.14 6.78
C GLY A 157 1.75 13.33 6.01
N GLU A 158 2.62 12.55 6.67
CA GLU A 158 3.51 11.60 6.01
C GLU A 158 2.69 10.48 5.35
N PHE A 159 3.08 10.06 4.15
CA PHE A 159 2.42 8.94 3.48
C PHE A 159 2.64 7.62 4.23
N ALA A 160 1.56 6.87 4.39
CA ALA A 160 1.62 5.52 4.93
C ALA A 160 2.26 4.61 3.88
N LYS A 161 3.44 4.05 4.23
CA LYS A 161 4.18 3.13 3.37
C LYS A 161 4.11 1.72 3.97
N LEU A 162 4.06 0.70 3.13
CA LEU A 162 4.06 -0.70 3.57
C LEU A 162 5.30 -1.03 4.43
N GLN A 163 6.44 -0.43 4.13
CA GLN A 163 7.68 -0.58 4.91
C GLN A 163 7.60 0.02 6.33
N HIS A 164 6.62 0.90 6.61
CA HIS A 164 6.40 1.40 7.97
C HIS A 164 5.70 0.35 8.85
N LEU A 165 5.08 -0.67 8.24
CA LEU A 165 4.17 -1.60 8.89
C LEU A 165 4.86 -2.89 9.29
N THR A 166 4.57 -3.40 10.49
CA THR A 166 4.89 -4.76 10.93
C THR A 166 3.66 -5.51 11.37
N GLU A 167 3.67 -6.82 11.21
CA GLU A 167 2.66 -7.70 11.80
C GLU A 167 2.60 -7.49 13.31
N SER A 168 1.38 -7.47 13.83
CA SER A 168 1.10 -7.44 15.26
C SER A 168 0.30 -8.65 15.67
N VAL A 169 0.56 -9.10 16.89
CA VAL A 169 -0.16 -10.19 17.54
C VAL A 169 -0.81 -9.66 18.81
N THR A 170 -1.97 -10.22 19.10
CA THR A 170 -2.61 -10.01 20.38
C THR A 170 -1.84 -10.76 21.47
N VAL A 171 -1.55 -10.07 22.58
CA VAL A 171 -1.10 -10.67 23.82
C VAL A 171 -1.95 -10.16 24.99
N PHE A 172 -1.89 -10.86 26.11
CA PHE A 172 -2.74 -10.58 27.27
C PHE A 172 -1.87 -10.08 28.43
N ARG A 173 -2.20 -8.90 28.96
CA ARG A 173 -1.55 -8.28 30.10
C ARG A 173 -2.46 -8.39 31.32
N LEU A 174 -1.91 -8.72 32.48
CA LEU A 174 -2.65 -8.71 33.74
C LEU A 174 -2.90 -7.28 34.24
N THR A 175 -4.12 -7.01 34.71
CA THR A 175 -4.51 -5.71 35.30
C THR A 175 -4.39 -5.71 36.83
N GLU A 176 -4.27 -6.88 37.44
CA GLU A 176 -4.13 -7.13 38.88
C GLU A 176 -3.22 -8.34 39.15
N ASP A 177 -2.85 -8.53 40.42
CA ASP A 177 -2.11 -9.71 40.86
C ASP A 177 -3.05 -10.92 40.92
N ILE A 178 -2.57 -12.10 40.52
CA ILE A 178 -3.34 -13.36 40.54
C ILE A 178 -2.47 -14.45 41.17
N LEU A 179 -2.97 -15.11 42.20
CA LEU A 179 -2.25 -16.16 42.91
C LEU A 179 -2.35 -17.51 42.19
N LEU A 180 -1.42 -18.41 42.48
CA LEU A 180 -1.42 -19.78 42.01
C LEU A 180 -2.80 -20.44 42.20
N GLY A 181 -3.33 -21.03 41.13
CA GLY A 181 -4.58 -21.77 41.13
C GLY A 181 -5.84 -20.91 40.97
N GLU A 182 -5.71 -19.59 41.04
CA GLU A 182 -6.83 -18.67 40.81
C GLU A 182 -7.25 -18.63 39.34
N PRO A 183 -8.54 -18.39 39.05
CA PRO A 183 -9.03 -18.30 37.68
C PRO A 183 -8.51 -17.05 36.96
N LEU A 184 -8.09 -17.23 35.71
CA LEU A 184 -7.76 -16.12 34.80
C LEU A 184 -9.07 -15.55 34.22
N ARG A 185 -9.64 -14.58 34.92
CA ARG A 185 -10.88 -13.93 34.52
C ARG A 185 -10.63 -12.92 33.39
N ARG A 186 -11.67 -12.57 32.60
CA ARG A 186 -11.50 -11.63 31.48
C ARG A 186 -11.33 -10.18 31.93
N ASP A 187 -11.90 -9.80 33.06
CA ASP A 187 -11.77 -8.48 33.70
C ASP A 187 -10.36 -8.22 34.24
N SER A 188 -9.65 -9.27 34.66
CA SER A 188 -8.26 -9.21 35.09
C SER A 188 -7.25 -9.17 33.93
N LEU A 189 -7.73 -9.16 32.68
CA LEU A 189 -6.92 -9.25 31.46
C LEU A 189 -7.18 -8.09 30.50
N GLN A 190 -6.10 -7.44 30.10
CA GLN A 190 -6.09 -6.45 29.04
C GLN A 190 -5.50 -7.05 27.77
N GLN A 191 -6.28 -7.07 26.70
CA GLN A 191 -5.81 -7.40 25.37
C GLN A 191 -4.96 -6.25 24.82
N ILE A 192 -3.72 -6.53 24.43
CA ILE A 192 -2.83 -5.54 23.80
C ILE A 192 -2.29 -6.07 22.48
N SER A 193 -2.29 -5.21 21.47
CA SER A 193 -1.63 -5.49 20.19
C SER A 193 -0.16 -5.14 20.29
N ARG A 194 0.72 -6.09 19.96
CA ARG A 194 2.18 -5.90 20.00
C ARG A 194 2.83 -6.39 18.71
N PRO A 195 3.90 -5.71 18.25
CA PRO A 195 4.70 -6.18 17.13
C PRO A 195 5.16 -7.63 17.34
N VAL A 196 5.08 -8.44 16.27
CA VAL A 196 5.52 -9.84 16.28
C VAL A 196 6.98 -9.96 16.73
N ASN A 197 7.87 -9.12 16.21
CA ASN A 197 9.30 -9.15 16.57
C ASN A 197 9.61 -8.77 18.03
N LYS A 198 8.66 -8.17 18.76
CA LYS A 198 8.77 -7.82 20.18
C LYS A 198 7.98 -8.75 21.10
N THR A 199 7.44 -9.83 20.55
CA THR A 199 6.59 -10.78 21.27
C THR A 199 7.19 -12.18 21.25
N LEU A 200 7.31 -12.81 22.41
CA LEU A 200 7.80 -14.18 22.53
C LEU A 200 6.77 -15.18 21.99
N MET A 201 7.20 -16.31 21.41
CA MET A 201 6.28 -17.35 20.96
C MET A 201 5.39 -17.88 22.10
N ALA A 202 5.95 -17.99 23.31
CA ALA A 202 5.20 -18.41 24.49
C ALA A 202 4.07 -17.44 24.87
N GLN A 203 4.14 -16.17 24.47
CA GLN A 203 3.09 -15.17 24.72
C GLN A 203 1.98 -15.19 23.65
N ARG A 204 2.19 -15.96 22.56
CA ARG A 204 1.25 -16.05 21.44
C ARG A 204 0.43 -17.32 21.60
N PHE A 205 -0.77 -17.16 22.10
CA PHE A 205 -1.71 -18.25 22.26
C PHE A 205 -3.13 -17.75 22.03
N PRO A 206 -4.05 -18.63 21.61
CA PRO A 206 -5.41 -18.23 21.33
C PRO A 206 -6.16 -17.96 22.64
N GLU A 207 -7.06 -16.97 22.63
CA GLU A 207 -7.80 -16.51 23.82
C GLU A 207 -8.58 -17.63 24.53
N ARG A 208 -9.06 -18.62 23.77
CA ARG A 208 -9.72 -19.84 24.28
C ARG A 208 -8.93 -20.60 25.36
N LEU A 209 -7.61 -20.41 25.48
CA LEU A 209 -6.85 -21.01 26.59
C LEU A 209 -7.17 -20.36 27.94
N LEU A 210 -7.64 -19.11 27.93
CA LEU A 210 -7.96 -18.33 29.12
C LEU A 210 -9.36 -18.64 29.67
N GLU A 211 -10.32 -19.03 28.82
CA GLU A 211 -11.72 -19.28 29.21
C GLU A 211 -11.90 -20.31 30.34
N ARG A 212 -10.97 -21.27 30.44
CA ARG A 212 -10.90 -22.27 31.52
C ARG A 212 -9.51 -22.32 32.13
N GLY A 213 -8.74 -21.25 31.99
CA GLY A 213 -7.38 -21.14 32.48
C GLY A 213 -7.37 -20.77 33.96
N ILE A 214 -6.51 -21.43 34.73
CA ILE A 214 -6.09 -20.99 36.07
C ILE A 214 -4.61 -20.63 36.04
N ALA A 215 -4.20 -19.77 36.96
CA ALA A 215 -2.80 -19.38 37.10
C ALA A 215 -1.95 -20.60 37.52
N ALA A 216 -0.90 -20.88 36.76
CA ALA A 216 0.02 -21.99 37.04
C ALA A 216 1.07 -21.66 38.12
N ARG A 217 1.14 -20.39 38.53
CA ARG A 217 2.03 -19.80 39.56
C ARG A 217 1.47 -18.44 39.96
N ASP A 218 2.06 -17.80 40.94
CA ASP A 218 1.73 -16.40 41.26
C ASP A 218 2.15 -15.49 40.09
N LEU A 219 1.26 -14.58 39.71
CA LEU A 219 1.40 -13.68 38.58
C LEU A 219 1.16 -12.25 39.04
N SER A 220 2.04 -11.35 38.62
CA SER A 220 1.97 -9.95 39.02
C SER A 220 1.23 -9.09 38.00
N LYS A 221 0.59 -8.04 38.49
CA LYS A 221 0.01 -6.96 37.72
C LYS A 221 0.99 -6.42 36.69
N GLY A 222 0.51 -6.20 35.47
CA GLY A 222 1.28 -5.68 34.36
C GLY A 222 2.10 -6.71 33.59
N GLN A 223 2.23 -7.95 34.10
CA GLN A 223 2.91 -9.04 33.40
C GLN A 223 2.15 -9.42 32.12
N ILE A 224 2.89 -9.74 31.05
CA ILE A 224 2.34 -10.36 29.84
C ILE A 224 2.31 -11.87 30.02
N LEU A 225 1.11 -12.45 29.94
CA LEU A 225 0.91 -13.87 30.10
C LEU A 225 1.66 -14.68 29.06
N GLN A 226 2.14 -15.85 29.50
CA GLN A 226 2.72 -16.87 28.66
C GLN A 226 1.91 -18.16 28.77
N LYS A 227 2.06 -19.05 27.79
CA LYS A 227 1.41 -20.36 27.78
C LYS A 227 1.73 -21.19 29.04
N ARG A 228 2.93 -21.04 29.62
CA ARG A 228 3.34 -21.71 30.86
C ARG A 228 2.67 -21.15 32.12
N ASP A 229 2.15 -19.93 32.06
CA ASP A 229 1.46 -19.28 33.18
C ASP A 229 0.01 -19.78 33.31
N ILE A 230 -0.46 -20.58 32.34
CA ILE A 230 -1.84 -21.03 32.21
C ILE A 230 -1.89 -22.54 32.37
N LYS A 231 -2.66 -23.01 33.34
CA LYS A 231 -3.07 -24.41 33.47
C LYS A 231 -4.54 -24.53 33.08
N GLN A 232 -4.87 -25.48 32.22
CA GLN A 232 -6.27 -25.70 31.84
C GLN A 232 -6.99 -26.49 32.92
N ARG A 233 -8.15 -25.99 33.34
CA ARG A 233 -9.06 -26.73 34.21
C ARG A 233 -9.81 -27.76 33.38
N HIS A 234 -9.52 -29.03 33.62
CA HIS A 234 -10.31 -30.14 33.09
C HIS A 234 -11.37 -30.54 34.11
N LEU A 235 -12.59 -30.78 33.64
CA LEU A 235 -13.60 -31.47 34.44
C LEU A 235 -13.28 -32.96 34.38
N ALA A 236 -13.06 -33.57 35.53
CA ALA A 236 -12.90 -35.01 35.66
C ALA A 236 -14.19 -35.57 36.29
N LEU A 237 -14.73 -36.63 35.69
CA LEU A 237 -15.76 -37.44 36.31
C LEU A 237 -15.07 -38.50 37.17
N ILE A 238 -15.30 -38.45 38.47
CA ILE A 238 -14.70 -39.36 39.45
C ILE A 238 -15.78 -40.36 39.88
N ALA A 239 -15.48 -41.65 39.71
CA ALA A 239 -16.33 -42.72 40.20
C ALA A 239 -16.42 -42.63 41.74
N GLN A 240 -17.64 -42.56 42.25
CA GLN A 240 -17.92 -42.53 43.69
C GLN A 240 -17.95 -43.93 44.31
N ILE A 241 -17.91 -44.97 43.47
CA ILE A 241 -17.91 -46.38 43.86
C ILE A 241 -16.81 -47.13 43.09
N THR A 242 -16.39 -48.28 43.62
CA THR A 242 -15.51 -49.19 42.91
C THR A 242 -16.25 -49.80 41.72
N LEU A 243 -15.79 -49.51 40.50
CA LEU A 243 -16.32 -50.11 39.27
C LEU A 243 -15.67 -51.47 39.03
N THR A 244 -16.48 -52.52 38.96
CA THR A 244 -16.02 -53.87 38.61
C THR A 244 -16.03 -54.08 37.09
N ARG A 245 -15.35 -55.13 36.62
CA ARG A 245 -15.21 -55.44 35.19
C ARG A 245 -16.58 -55.53 34.51
N GLY A 246 -16.83 -54.64 33.55
CA GLY A 246 -18.07 -54.58 32.77
C GLY A 246 -19.04 -53.47 33.16
N GLN A 247 -18.79 -52.75 34.27
CA GLN A 247 -19.62 -51.61 34.68
C GLN A 247 -19.20 -50.32 33.96
N LYS A 248 -20.18 -49.46 33.64
CA LYS A 248 -19.97 -48.16 32.98
C LYS A 248 -20.10 -47.01 33.98
N LEU A 249 -19.35 -45.93 33.73
CA LEU A 249 -19.56 -44.64 34.38
C LEU A 249 -20.93 -44.08 33.95
N SER A 250 -21.73 -43.66 34.91
CA SER A 250 -23.04 -43.03 34.73
C SER A 250 -23.19 -41.86 35.72
N SER A 251 -24.21 -41.02 35.52
CA SER A 251 -24.55 -39.93 36.45
C SER A 251 -24.93 -40.42 37.86
N GLU A 252 -25.24 -41.71 38.01
CA GLU A 252 -25.60 -42.32 39.30
C GLU A 252 -24.36 -42.70 40.11
N ASN A 253 -23.23 -42.98 39.44
CA ASN A 253 -22.02 -43.52 40.07
C ASN A 253 -20.77 -42.64 39.89
N ALA A 254 -20.90 -41.48 39.26
CA ALA A 254 -19.81 -40.53 39.02
C ALA A 254 -20.22 -39.08 39.31
N ARG A 255 -19.27 -38.28 39.79
CA ARG A 255 -19.42 -36.82 39.97
C ARG A 255 -18.18 -36.08 39.52
#